data_AF-A0A6N6SFN2-F1
#
_entry.id   AF-A0A6N6SFN2-F1
#
_cell.length_a   1.000
_cell.length_b   1.000
_cell.length_c   1.000
_cell.angle_alpha   90.00
_cell.angle_beta   90.00
_cell.angle_gamma   90.00
#
_symmetry.space_group_name_H-M   'P 1'
#
loop_
_entity.id
_entity.type
_entity.pdbx_description
1 polymer ?
#
loop_
_entity_poly.entity_id
_entity_poly.type
_entity_poly.pdbx_seq_one_letter_code
_entity_poly.pdbx_strand_id
1 'polypeptide(L)' 'MGRGVFDLDHPWFRPLWRRILVTGVALGWGLFELAQGSPGFALLFLALGVYAAWRLFLTFNPREDE' A
#
# COMPACT_ATOMS: atom_id res chain seq x y z
N MET A 1 22.09 17.96 -1.18
CA MET A 1 22.03 17.80 0.30
C MET A 1 20.56 17.72 0.66
N GLY A 2 20.04 16.77 1.43
CA GLY A 2 20.59 15.46 1.84
C GLY A 2 19.67 14.32 1.36
N ARG A 3 20.13 13.06 1.38
CA ARG A 3 19.33 11.91 0.94
C ARG A 3 18.57 11.32 2.12
N GLY A 4 17.25 11.39 2.10
CA GLY A 4 16.41 10.80 3.14
C GLY A 4 16.22 9.30 2.88
N VAL A 5 16.23 8.48 3.94
CA VAL A 5 15.92 7.03 3.83
C VAL A 5 14.45 6.77 3.43
N PHE A 6 13.65 7.85 3.29
CA PHE A 6 12.24 7.85 2.89
C PHE A 6 11.99 8.38 1.46
N ASP A 7 12.96 8.26 0.54
CA ASP A 7 12.79 8.56 -0.89
C ASP A 7 11.78 7.57 -1.56
N LEU A 8 10.48 7.81 -1.33
CA LEU A 8 9.37 7.12 -2.00
C LEU A 8 9.23 7.50 -3.49
N ASP A 9 9.91 8.58 -3.91
CA ASP A 9 10.03 9.05 -5.29
C ASP A 9 10.97 8.22 -6.17
N HIS A 10 11.48 7.09 -5.66
CA HIS A 10 12.17 6.12 -6.48
C HIS A 10 11.27 5.73 -7.68
N PRO A 11 11.74 5.83 -8.95
CA PRO A 11 10.92 5.64 -10.16
C PRO A 11 10.21 4.29 -10.27
N TRP A 12 10.55 3.36 -9.37
CA TRP A 12 9.94 2.06 -9.17
C TRP A 12 8.50 2.11 -8.63
N PHE A 13 8.07 3.18 -7.92
CA PHE A 13 6.70 3.35 -7.39
C PHE A 13 5.79 4.26 -8.23
N ARG A 14 6.28 4.77 -9.37
CA ARG A 14 5.47 5.48 -10.38
C ARG A 14 4.34 4.62 -11.02
N PRO A 15 4.52 3.31 -11.30
CA PRO A 15 3.47 2.53 -11.96
C PRO A 15 2.29 2.26 -11.03
N LEU A 16 1.11 2.82 -11.36
CA LEU A 16 -0.17 2.55 -10.69
C LEU A 16 -0.43 1.05 -10.49
N TRP A 17 -0.07 0.21 -11.46
CA TRP A 17 -0.13 -1.26 -11.39
C TRP A 17 0.52 -1.84 -10.12
N ARG A 18 1.68 -1.32 -9.69
CA ARG A 18 2.38 -1.85 -8.49
C ARG A 18 1.64 -1.53 -7.21
N ARG A 19 0.97 -0.38 -7.17
CA ARG A 19 0.10 0.04 -6.05
C ARG A 19 -1.12 -0.85 -5.98
N ILE A 20 -1.77 -1.08 -7.14
CA ILE A 20 -2.90 -2.02 -7.27
C ILE A 20 -2.50 -3.44 -6.86
N LEU A 21 -1.33 -3.94 -7.28
CA LEU A 21 -0.84 -5.27 -6.88
C LEU A 21 -0.63 -5.37 -5.37
N VAL A 22 0.15 -4.46 -4.76
CA VAL A 22 0.46 -4.54 -3.32
C VAL A 22 -0.81 -4.38 -2.48
N THR A 23 -1.65 -3.39 -2.79
CA THR A 23 -2.93 -3.17 -2.10
C THR A 23 -3.89 -4.35 -2.31
N GLY A 24 -4.05 -4.82 -3.55
CA GLY A 24 -4.98 -5.91 -3.90
C GLY A 24 -4.57 -7.25 -3.32
N VAL A 25 -3.27 -7.57 -3.30
CA VAL A 25 -2.76 -8.78 -2.63
C VAL A 25 -2.94 -8.70 -1.12
N ALA A 26 -2.64 -7.57 -0.47
CA ALA A 26 -2.84 -7.42 0.98
C ALA A 26 -4.32 -7.51 1.39
N LEU A 27 -5.22 -6.82 0.67
CA LEU A 27 -6.67 -6.89 0.92
C LEU A 27 -7.23 -8.29 0.60
N GLY A 28 -6.82 -8.90 -0.51
CA GLY A 28 -7.23 -10.23 -0.91
C GLY A 28 -6.77 -11.31 0.07
N TRP A 29 -5.55 -11.20 0.60
CA TRP A 29 -5.05 -12.09 1.65
C TRP A 29 -5.82 -11.92 2.95
N GLY A 30 -6.13 -10.69 3.35
CA GLY A 30 -6.97 -10.43 4.52
C GLY A 30 -8.39 -11.02 4.39
N LEU A 31 -9.01 -10.90 3.21
CA LEU A 31 -10.30 -11.56 2.91
C LEU A 31 -10.20 -13.09 2.90
N PHE A 32 -9.08 -13.65 2.42
CA PHE A 32 -8.82 -15.08 2.47
C PHE A 32 -8.66 -15.60 3.90
N GLU A 33 -7.88 -14.91 4.75
CA GLU A 33 -7.73 -15.22 6.17
C GLU A 33 -9.05 -15.08 6.96
N LEU A 34 -9.92 -14.12 6.61
CA LEU A 34 -11.29 -14.06 7.15
C LEU A 34 -12.06 -15.35 6.82
N ALA A 35 -11.96 -15.83 5.57
CA ALA A 35 -12.63 -17.05 5.13
C ALA A 35 -12.00 -18.35 5.69
N GLN A 36 -10.72 -18.33 6.08
CA GLN A 36 -10.05 -19.43 6.77
C GLN A 36 -10.27 -19.44 8.30
N GLY A 37 -10.92 -18.42 8.86
CA GLY A 37 -11.22 -18.34 10.29
C GLY A 37 -10.09 -17.77 11.17
N SER A 38 -9.17 -16.99 10.58
CA SER A 38 -8.05 -16.33 11.27
C SER A 38 -8.26 -14.82 11.43
N PRO A 39 -9.29 -14.35 12.18
CA PRO A 39 -9.69 -12.94 12.18
C PRO A 39 -8.59 -11.96 12.62
N GLY A 40 -7.66 -12.39 13.48
CA GLY A 40 -6.54 -11.54 13.93
C GLY A 40 -5.57 -11.17 12.80
N PHE A 41 -5.08 -12.17 12.05
CA PHE A 41 -4.23 -11.93 10.87
C PHE A 41 -5.01 -11.26 9.75
N ALA A 42 -6.28 -11.64 9.56
CA ALA A 42 -7.16 -11.04 8.58
C ALA A 42 -7.34 -9.53 8.78
N LEU A 43 -7.59 -9.09 10.03
CA LEU A 43 -7.64 -7.67 10.41
C LEU A 43 -6.32 -6.95 10.18
N LEU A 44 -5.19 -7.58 10.49
CA LEU A 44 -3.86 -7.00 10.23
C LEU A 44 -3.64 -6.78 8.73
N PHE A 45 -3.87 -7.78 7.89
CA PHE A 45 -3.70 -7.67 6.43
C PHE A 45 -4.70 -6.71 5.78
N LEU A 46 -5.98 -6.70 6.22
CA LEU A 46 -6.96 -5.72 5.77
C LEU A 46 -6.57 -4.30 6.18
N ALA A 47 -6.19 -4.06 7.43
CA ALA A 47 -5.77 -2.74 7.91
C ALA A 47 -4.52 -2.25 7.17
N LEU A 48 -3.53 -3.13 6.95
CA LEU A 48 -2.32 -2.80 6.18
C LEU A 48 -2.64 -2.53 4.70
N GLY A 49 -3.55 -3.31 4.10
CA GLY A 49 -4.02 -3.12 2.73
C GLY A 49 -4.80 -1.81 2.53
N VAL A 50 -5.69 -1.46 3.47
CA VAL A 50 -6.41 -0.18 3.48
C VAL A 50 -5.44 0.99 3.71
N TYR A 51 -4.47 0.85 4.62
CA TYR A 51 -3.44 1.88 4.83
C TYR A 51 -2.55 2.07 3.60
N ALA A 52 -2.16 0.98 2.93
CA ALA A 52 -1.45 1.03 1.65
C ALA A 52 -2.30 1.69 0.56
N ALA A 53 -3.60 1.36 0.47
CA ALA A 53 -4.54 2.03 -0.44
C ALA A 53 -4.60 3.54 -0.17
N TRP A 54 -4.82 3.92 1.09
CA TRP A 54 -4.90 5.31 1.50
C TRP A 54 -3.64 6.09 1.15
N ARG A 55 -2.46 5.56 1.50
CA ARG A 55 -1.18 6.24 1.28
C ARG A 55 -0.74 6.27 -0.20
N LEU A 56 -1.13 5.27 -1.01
CA LEU A 56 -0.73 5.17 -2.42
C LEU A 56 -1.73 5.77 -3.41
N PHE A 57 -2.99 6.00 -3.00
CA PHE A 57 -4.04 6.56 -3.85
C PHE A 57 -4.66 7.88 -3.32
N LEU A 58 -4.83 8.07 -2.01
CA LEU A 58 -5.38 9.32 -1.45
C LEU A 58 -4.30 10.32 -1.03
N THR A 59 -3.22 9.86 -0.39
CA THR A 59 -2.10 10.73 0.02
C THR A 59 -1.06 10.91 -1.09
N PHE A 60 -1.24 10.30 -2.26
CA PHE A 60 -0.32 10.48 -3.38
C PHE A 60 -0.53 11.85 -4.06
N ASN A 61 0.23 12.84 -3.60
CA ASN A 61 0.34 14.15 -4.22
C ASN A 61 1.60 14.21 -5.11
N PRO A 62 1.49 14.10 -6.45
CA PRO A 62 2.64 14.22 -7.35
C PRO A 62 2.98 15.71 -7.60
N ARG A 63 3.34 16.45 -6.55
CA ARG A 63 3.62 17.89 -6.61
C ARG A 63 4.58 18.38 -5.53
N GLU A 64 5.85 18.58 -5.91
CA GLU A 64 6.89 19.37 -5.19
C GLU A 64 8.07 19.81 -6.13
N ASP A 65 7.95 20.58 -7.23
CA ASP A 65 6.82 20.94 -8.12
C ASP A 65 7.39 21.37 -9.54
N GLU A 66 8.42 22.25 -9.59
CA GLU A 66 9.33 22.64 -10.72
C GLU A 66 10.77 22.89 -10.18
#